data_AF-A0A933RKW4-F1
#
_entry.id   AF-A0A933RKW4-F1
#
_cell.length_a   1.000
_cell.length_b   1.000
_cell.length_c   1.000
_cell.angle_alpha   90.00
_cell.angle_beta   90.00
_cell.angle_gamma   90.00
#
_symmetry.space_group_name_H-M   'P 1'
#
loop_
_entity.id
_entity.type
_entity.pdbx_description
1 polymer ?
#
loop_
_entity_poly.entity_id
_entity_poly.type
_entity_poly.pdbx_seq_one_letter_code
_entity_poly.pdbx_strand_id
1 'polypeptide(L)'
;MLGAILGGDQEALTKILNYRSSNKIFAVEDIGTLGLGAGALSRVKDLCTTLGDGRVNINTASSDVLAALPGMDPDTAQRVIEFRKGVDGVEGTEDDFVFAAPEDLAKAPGITPAKTAPVLPLVKVNSNIFRVEAVGSIYKGARIVSNKRIMAVLSRDDNGNVSITSWES
;
A
#
# COMPACT_ATOMS: atom_id res chain seq x y z
N MET A 1 6.19 10.39 8.63
CA MET A 1 6.12 9.73 9.97
C MET A 1 4.74 9.07 10.13
N LEU A 2 4.62 7.87 10.73
CA LEU A 2 3.36 7.10 10.79
C LEU A 2 2.16 7.87 11.38
N GLY A 3 2.39 8.90 12.19
CA GLY A 3 1.35 9.82 12.66
C GLY A 3 0.63 10.60 11.55
N ALA A 4 1.28 10.85 10.40
CA ALA A 4 0.65 11.50 9.24
C ALA A 4 -0.41 10.60 8.60
N ILE A 5 -0.12 9.29 8.48
CA ILE A 5 -1.08 8.26 8.02
C ILE A 5 -2.33 8.20 8.91
N LEU A 6 -2.18 8.52 10.20
CA LEU A 6 -3.29 8.53 11.15
C LEU A 6 -3.97 9.89 11.25
N GLY A 7 -3.66 10.86 10.38
CA GLY A 7 -4.23 12.20 10.41
C GLY A 7 -3.83 13.01 11.64
N GLY A 8 -2.64 12.75 12.19
CA GLY A 8 -2.14 13.38 13.41
C GLY A 8 -2.64 12.77 14.72
N ASP A 9 -3.42 11.68 14.67
CA ASP A 9 -3.95 10.99 15.85
C ASP A 9 -2.83 10.26 16.62
N GLN A 10 -2.24 10.97 17.60
CA GLN A 10 -1.15 10.46 18.42
C GLN A 10 -1.56 9.33 19.36
N GLU A 11 -2.84 9.29 19.75
CA GLU A 11 -3.36 8.22 20.59
C GLU A 11 -3.45 6.91 19.78
N ALA A 12 -4.00 6.98 18.57
CA ALA A 12 -4.01 5.86 17.63
C ALA A 12 -2.60 5.38 17.30
N LEU A 13 -1.67 6.31 17.08
CA LEU A 13 -0.26 5.98 16.81
C LEU A 13 0.34 5.18 17.96
N THR A 14 0.17 5.65 19.20
CA THR A 14 0.72 5.02 20.39
C THR A 14 0.14 3.62 20.58
N LYS A 15 -1.17 3.45 20.38
CA LYS A 15 -1.85 2.15 20.45
C LYS A 15 -1.29 1.16 19.43
N ILE A 16 -1.11 1.60 18.18
CA ILE A 16 -0.56 0.75 17.11
C ILE A 16 0.90 0.38 17.39
N LEU A 17 1.73 1.34 17.83
CA LEU A 17 3.14 1.08 18.14
C LEU A 17 3.30 0.10 19.31
N ASN A 18 2.53 0.28 20.40
CA ASN A 18 2.53 -0.62 21.55
C ASN A 18 2.00 -2.02 21.20
N TYR A 19 1.04 -2.11 20.29
CA TYR A 19 0.58 -3.40 19.83
C TYR A 19 1.66 -4.11 19.00
N ARG A 20 2.28 -3.39 18.05
CA ARG A 20 3.35 -3.94 17.18
C ARG A 20 4.64 -4.29 17.91
N SER A 21 4.92 -3.69 19.06
CA SER A 21 6.11 -4.05 19.86
C SER A 21 6.04 -5.46 20.41
N SER A 22 4.83 -6.00 20.59
CA SER A 22 4.61 -7.29 21.27
C SER A 22 3.82 -8.29 20.43
N ASN A 23 3.14 -7.85 19.37
CA ASN A 23 2.27 -8.68 18.53
C ASN A 23 2.47 -8.35 17.05
N LYS A 24 2.41 -9.38 16.19
CA LYS A 24 2.27 -9.19 14.74
C LYS A 24 0.78 -8.93 14.44
N ILE A 25 0.50 -7.94 13.59
CA ILE A 25 -0.85 -7.69 13.07
C ILE A 25 -1.03 -8.64 11.88
N PHE A 26 -1.87 -9.66 12.05
CA PHE A 26 -2.12 -10.65 11.00
C PHE A 26 -3.44 -10.39 10.27
N ALA A 27 -4.36 -9.68 10.92
CA ALA A 27 -5.69 -9.41 10.40
C ALA A 27 -6.13 -7.97 10.69
N VAL A 28 -7.04 -7.45 9.85
CA VAL A 28 -7.59 -6.09 10.02
C VAL A 28 -8.42 -6.01 11.32
N GLU A 29 -8.97 -7.14 11.75
CA GLU A 29 -9.72 -7.33 12.98
C GLU A 29 -8.84 -7.06 14.22
N ASP A 30 -7.56 -7.43 14.18
CA ASP A 30 -6.59 -7.16 15.25
C ASP A 30 -6.50 -5.64 15.51
N ILE A 31 -6.56 -4.84 14.45
CA ILE A 31 -6.52 -3.37 14.51
C ILE A 31 -7.84 -2.82 15.09
N GLY A 32 -8.97 -3.49 14.80
CA GLY A 32 -10.26 -3.19 15.42
C GLY A 32 -10.27 -3.35 16.94
N THR A 33 -9.50 -4.31 17.47
CA THR A 33 -9.41 -4.53 18.93
C THR A 33 -8.66 -3.41 19.68
N LEU A 34 -7.91 -2.57 18.97
CA LEU A 34 -7.15 -1.46 19.56
C LEU A 34 -8.03 -0.30 20.03
N GLY A 35 -9.33 -0.31 19.73
CA GLY A 35 -10.24 0.78 20.09
C GLY A 35 -9.82 2.10 19.43
N LEU A 36 -9.41 2.04 18.17
CA LEU A 36 -9.11 3.24 17.36
C LEU A 36 -10.42 3.97 17.04
N GLY A 37 -10.39 5.30 17.04
CA GLY A 37 -11.50 6.09 16.52
C GLY A 37 -11.80 5.74 15.06
N ALA A 38 -13.06 5.82 14.63
CA ALA A 38 -13.51 5.38 13.32
C ALA A 38 -12.68 5.96 12.14
N GLY A 39 -12.24 7.22 12.26
CA GLY A 39 -11.39 7.86 11.26
C GLY A 39 -9.98 7.27 11.17
N ALA A 40 -9.34 7.00 12.31
CA ALA A 40 -8.03 6.35 12.34
C ALA A 40 -8.11 4.91 11.84
N LEU A 41 -9.18 4.18 12.21
CA LEU A 41 -9.40 2.81 11.74
C LEU A 41 -9.57 2.75 10.21
N SER A 42 -10.33 3.67 9.61
CA SER A 42 -10.47 3.73 8.14
C SER A 42 -9.12 3.94 7.47
N ARG A 43 -8.33 4.92 7.93
CA ARG A 43 -7.02 5.21 7.33
C ARG A 43 -6.05 4.04 7.46
N VAL A 44 -6.05 3.33 8.58
CA VAL A 44 -5.22 2.13 8.75
C VAL A 44 -5.67 1.01 7.82
N LYS A 45 -6.98 0.81 7.65
CA LYS A 45 -7.52 -0.18 6.71
C LYS A 45 -7.12 0.11 5.26
N ASP A 46 -7.07 1.39 4.88
CA ASP A 46 -6.76 1.79 3.51
C ASP A 46 -5.26 1.82 3.22
N LEU A 47 -4.41 2.06 4.22
CA LEU A 47 -2.96 2.29 4.04
C LEU A 47 -2.07 1.17 4.59
N CYS A 48 -2.62 0.15 5.25
CA CYS A 48 -1.85 -0.98 5.78
C CYS A 48 -2.27 -2.31 5.15
N THR A 49 -1.30 -3.19 4.96
CA THR A 49 -1.53 -4.58 4.55
C THR A 49 -1.08 -5.51 5.67
N THR A 50 -1.92 -6.48 6.04
CA THR A 50 -1.62 -7.45 7.10
C THR A 50 -0.93 -8.71 6.55
N LEU A 51 -0.90 -8.86 5.23
CA LEU A 51 -0.27 -9.96 4.51
C LEU A 51 0.96 -9.45 3.75
N GLY A 52 2.06 -10.20 3.84
CA GLY A 52 3.32 -9.89 3.18
C GLY A 52 4.51 -9.92 4.13
N ASP A 53 5.65 -9.46 3.63
CA ASP A 53 6.95 -9.42 4.33
C ASP A 53 7.19 -8.08 5.05
N GLY A 54 6.18 -7.22 5.12
CA GLY A 54 6.27 -5.90 5.77
C GLY A 54 7.05 -4.85 4.97
N ARG A 55 7.48 -5.17 3.74
CA ARG A 55 8.17 -4.23 2.84
C ARG A 55 7.18 -3.52 1.91
N VAL A 56 7.40 -2.23 1.70
CA VAL A 56 6.58 -1.37 0.84
C VAL A 56 7.00 -1.53 -0.62
N ASN A 57 6.05 -1.80 -1.51
CA ASN A 57 6.34 -1.82 -2.95
C ASN A 57 6.36 -0.38 -3.51
N ILE A 58 7.54 0.14 -3.87
CA ILE A 58 7.71 1.53 -4.35
C ILE A 58 7.01 1.82 -5.68
N ASN A 59 6.78 0.78 -6.49
CA ASN A 59 6.09 0.93 -7.77
C ASN A 59 4.58 1.15 -7.59
N THR A 60 4.00 0.74 -6.47
CA THR A 60 2.54 0.79 -6.23
C THR A 60 2.13 1.55 -4.98
N ALA A 61 3.08 1.95 -4.13
CA ALA A 61 2.79 2.67 -2.90
C ALA A 61 2.23 4.06 -3.20
N SER A 62 1.29 4.53 -2.38
CA SER A 62 0.80 5.90 -2.44
C SER A 62 1.82 6.89 -1.89
N SER A 63 1.63 8.18 -2.20
CA SER A 63 2.47 9.26 -1.68
C SER A 63 2.52 9.26 -0.15
N ASP A 64 1.38 9.05 0.52
CA ASP A 64 1.30 9.00 1.98
C ASP A 64 2.09 7.83 2.60
N VAL A 65 2.05 6.66 1.95
CA VAL A 65 2.83 5.49 2.39
C VAL A 65 4.32 5.75 2.21
N LEU A 66 4.72 6.33 1.08
CA LEU A 66 6.12 6.70 0.83
C LEU A 66 6.60 7.74 1.85
N ALA A 67 5.81 8.78 2.14
CA ALA A 67 6.13 9.83 3.11
C ALA A 67 6.18 9.34 4.58
N ALA A 68 5.72 8.12 4.83
CA ALA A 68 5.86 7.49 6.13
C ALA A 68 7.23 6.81 6.32
N LEU A 69 7.97 6.55 5.23
CA LEU A 69 9.28 5.92 5.28
C LEU A 69 10.35 6.88 5.85
N PRO A 70 11.37 6.36 6.55
CA PRO A 70 12.44 7.19 7.12
C PRO A 70 13.16 8.00 6.03
N GLY A 71 13.28 9.32 6.19
CA GLY A 71 13.97 10.17 5.21
C GLY A 71 13.19 10.48 3.92
N MET A 72 11.94 9.99 3.82
CA MET A 72 11.00 10.36 2.77
C MET A 72 9.99 11.35 3.32
N ASP A 73 10.20 12.64 3.06
CA ASP A 73 9.20 13.68 3.33
C ASP A 73 8.11 13.70 2.23
N PRO A 74 6.96 14.38 2.44
CA PRO A 74 5.89 14.45 1.45
C PRO A 74 6.34 14.96 0.07
N ASP A 75 7.27 15.93 0.04
CA ASP A 75 7.79 16.46 -1.23
C ASP A 75 8.62 15.42 -1.97
N THR A 76 9.46 14.67 -1.26
CA THR A 76 10.28 13.58 -1.81
C THR A 76 9.38 12.44 -2.28
N ALA A 77 8.37 12.06 -1.50
CA ALA A 77 7.38 11.06 -1.88
C ALA A 77 6.66 11.48 -3.17
N GLN A 78 6.20 12.73 -3.27
CA GLN A 78 5.54 13.22 -4.47
C GLN A 78 6.48 13.17 -5.68
N ARG A 79 7.77 13.49 -5.53
CA ARG A 79 8.75 13.36 -6.63
C ARG A 79 8.91 11.92 -7.10
N VAL A 80 8.82 10.94 -6.21
CA VAL A 80 8.79 9.51 -6.61
C VAL A 80 7.54 9.24 -7.45
N ILE A 81 6.37 9.70 -6.99
CA ILE A 81 5.10 9.52 -7.72
C ILE A 81 5.19 10.14 -9.12
N GLU A 82 5.65 11.40 -9.22
CA GLU A 82 5.82 12.11 -10.50
C GLU A 82 6.84 11.42 -11.40
N PHE A 83 7.93 10.90 -10.85
CA PHE A 83 8.91 10.16 -11.63
C PHE A 83 8.36 8.85 -12.21
N ARG A 84 7.44 8.18 -11.50
CA ARG A 84 6.79 6.95 -12.00
C ARG A 84 5.85 7.24 -13.17
N LYS A 85 5.13 8.36 -13.17
CA LYS A 85 4.10 8.73 -14.16
C LYS A 85 4.64 9.05 -15.58
N GLY A 86 5.92 8.78 -15.83
CA GLY A 86 6.50 9.04 -17.13
C GLY A 86 6.47 10.51 -17.55
N VAL A 87 6.42 10.72 -18.87
CA VAL A 87 6.44 12.05 -19.50
C VAL A 87 5.05 12.64 -19.56
N ASP A 88 4.02 11.80 -19.70
CA ASP A 88 2.64 12.25 -19.83
C ASP A 88 2.00 12.66 -18.49
N GLY A 89 2.61 12.28 -17.36
CA GLY A 89 2.15 12.63 -16.02
C GLY A 89 0.90 11.88 -15.57
N VAL A 90 0.53 10.80 -16.28
CA VAL A 90 -0.61 9.96 -16.00
C VAL A 90 -0.10 8.63 -15.44
N GLU A 91 -0.66 8.19 -14.31
CA GLU A 91 -0.27 6.91 -13.72
C GLU A 91 -0.98 5.75 -14.44
N GLY A 92 -0.25 4.67 -14.71
CA GLY A 92 -0.75 3.46 -15.34
C GLY A 92 -0.66 3.44 -16.87
N THR A 93 0.21 4.27 -17.46
CA THR A 93 0.43 4.36 -18.91
C THR A 93 1.67 3.60 -19.35
N GLU A 94 1.88 3.47 -20.67
CA GLU A 94 3.01 2.72 -21.22
C GLU A 94 4.37 3.40 -20.98
N ASP A 95 4.39 4.71 -20.74
CA ASP A 95 5.61 5.49 -20.46
C ASP A 95 5.97 5.56 -18.97
N ASP A 96 5.19 4.90 -18.11
CA ASP A 96 5.48 4.81 -16.69
C ASP A 96 6.89 4.23 -16.43
N PHE A 97 7.63 4.89 -15.55
CA PHE A 97 8.89 4.37 -15.07
C PHE A 97 8.68 3.33 -13.97
N VAL A 98 9.17 2.12 -14.22
CA VAL A 98 9.15 1.02 -13.24
C VAL A 98 10.53 0.85 -12.62
N PHE A 99 10.61 0.96 -11.29
CA PHE A 99 11.83 0.65 -10.55
C PHE A 99 12.10 -0.86 -10.60
N ALA A 100 13.30 -1.25 -11.02
CA ALA A 100 13.70 -2.67 -11.15
C ALA A 100 14.38 -3.18 -9.88
N ALA A 101 14.94 -2.29 -9.07
CA ALA A 101 15.52 -2.59 -7.77
C ALA A 101 15.27 -1.47 -6.75
N PRO A 102 15.24 -1.75 -5.44
CA PRO A 102 15.14 -0.73 -4.38
C PRO A 102 16.12 0.44 -4.52
N GLU A 103 17.33 0.16 -5.02
CA GLU A 103 18.41 1.13 -5.22
C GLU A 103 18.08 2.16 -6.31
N ASP A 104 17.20 1.80 -7.25
CA ASP A 104 16.76 2.68 -8.33
C ASP A 104 15.98 3.90 -7.83
N LEU A 105 15.57 3.90 -6.56
CA LEU A 105 14.94 5.05 -5.91
C LEU A 105 15.83 6.29 -5.95
N ALA A 106 17.16 6.12 -5.99
CA ALA A 106 18.10 7.23 -6.16
C ALA A 106 18.10 7.86 -7.57
N LYS A 107 17.42 7.24 -8.55
CA LYS A 107 17.20 7.82 -9.89
C LYS A 107 16.14 8.92 -9.88
N ALA A 108 15.22 8.89 -8.90
CA ALA A 108 14.19 9.90 -8.80
C ALA A 108 14.80 11.27 -8.41
N PRO A 109 14.33 12.39 -9.02
CA PRO A 109 14.90 13.71 -8.78
C PRO A 109 14.91 14.11 -7.30
N GLY A 110 16.07 14.57 -6.82
CA GLY A 110 16.24 15.06 -5.45
C GLY A 110 16.32 13.97 -4.37
N ILE A 111 16.42 12.70 -4.78
CA ILE A 111 16.73 11.59 -3.90
C ILE A 111 18.23 11.30 -3.96
N THR A 112 18.89 11.32 -2.80
CA THR A 112 20.32 11.00 -2.69
C THR A 112 20.52 9.62 -2.08
N PRO A 113 21.65 8.95 -2.36
CA PRO A 113 21.98 7.67 -1.71
C PRO A 113 21.93 7.72 -0.18
N ALA A 114 22.26 8.86 0.42
CA ALA A 114 22.18 9.07 1.85
C ALA A 114 20.72 9.05 2.38
N LYS A 115 19.75 9.54 1.59
CA LYS A 115 18.32 9.46 1.91
C LYS A 115 17.74 8.07 1.69
N THR A 116 18.24 7.31 0.71
CA THR A 116 17.70 5.97 0.39
C THR A 116 18.24 4.88 1.31
N ALA A 117 19.49 4.97 1.77
CA ALA A 117 20.12 3.95 2.61
C ALA A 117 19.25 3.44 3.79
N PRO A 118 18.60 4.30 4.61
CA PRO A 118 17.73 3.82 5.69
C PRO A 118 16.41 3.19 5.21
N VAL A 119 16.00 3.44 3.97
CA VAL A 119 14.74 2.98 3.37
C VAL A 119 14.88 1.64 2.66
N LEU A 120 16.06 1.36 2.07
CA LEU A 120 16.32 0.12 1.31
C LEU A 120 15.84 -1.18 1.99
N PRO A 121 16.06 -1.43 3.29
CA PRO A 121 15.57 -2.66 3.92
C PRO A 121 14.04 -2.72 4.09
N LEU A 122 13.34 -1.58 3.97
CA LEU A 122 11.90 -1.45 4.17
C LEU A 122 11.10 -1.49 2.87
N VAL A 123 11.76 -1.55 1.72
CA VAL A 123 11.12 -1.45 0.41
C VAL A 123 11.43 -2.63 -0.50
N LYS A 124 10.59 -2.79 -1.53
CA LYS A 124 10.74 -3.75 -2.62
C LYS A 124 10.11 -3.20 -3.89
N VAL A 125 10.26 -3.93 -4.99
CA VAL A 125 9.73 -3.55 -6.32
C VAL A 125 8.68 -4.51 -6.86
N ASN A 126 8.52 -5.67 -6.22
CA ASN A 126 7.58 -6.72 -6.62
C ASN A 126 6.60 -7.04 -5.49
N SER A 127 5.47 -7.62 -5.84
CA SER A 127 4.47 -8.10 -4.90
C SER A 127 4.14 -9.56 -5.20
N ASN A 128 3.92 -10.32 -4.13
CA ASN A 128 3.45 -11.71 -4.17
C ASN A 128 2.04 -11.84 -3.58
N ILE A 129 1.46 -10.74 -3.11
CA ILE A 129 0.10 -10.66 -2.59
C ILE A 129 -0.64 -9.60 -3.39
N PHE A 130 -1.85 -9.91 -3.80
CA PHE A 130 -2.69 -9.05 -4.63
C PHE A 130 -4.11 -9.02 -4.07
N ARG A 131 -4.74 -7.84 -4.08
CA ARG A 131 -6.17 -7.69 -3.81
C ARG A 131 -6.87 -7.49 -5.14
N VAL A 132 -7.82 -8.35 -5.47
CA VAL A 132 -8.60 -8.29 -6.72
C VAL A 132 -10.05 -8.02 -6.38
N GLU A 133 -10.60 -7.01 -7.05
CA GLU A 133 -12.03 -6.67 -7.02
C GLU A 133 -12.68 -7.19 -8.31
N ALA A 134 -13.70 -8.04 -8.16
CA ALA A 134 -14.53 -8.50 -9.27
C ALA A 134 -15.95 -7.96 -9.08
N VAL A 135 -16.45 -7.21 -10.07
CA VAL A 135 -17.79 -6.60 -10.04
C VAL A 135 -18.63 -7.20 -11.17
N GLY A 136 -19.75 -7.84 -10.79
CA GLY A 136 -20.73 -8.39 -11.72
C GLY A 136 -22.05 -7.63 -11.64
N SER A 137 -22.56 -7.19 -12.78
CA SER A 137 -23.87 -6.55 -12.88
C SER A 137 -24.84 -7.43 -13.68
N ILE A 138 -26.04 -7.65 -13.14
CA ILE A 138 -27.12 -8.37 -13.83
C ILE A 138 -28.09 -7.34 -14.39
N TYR A 139 -28.44 -7.49 -15.67
CA TYR A 139 -29.32 -6.59 -16.39
C TYR A 139 -30.68 -7.26 -16.67
N LYS A 140 -31.75 -6.46 -16.60
CA LYS A 140 -33.07 -6.81 -17.12
C LYS A 140 -33.49 -5.72 -18.11
N GLY A 141 -33.28 -5.97 -19.40
CA GLY A 141 -33.30 -4.92 -20.43
C GLY A 141 -32.13 -3.95 -20.23
N ALA A 142 -32.39 -2.65 -20.32
CA ALA A 142 -31.37 -1.61 -20.08
C ALA A 142 -31.09 -1.33 -18.59
N ARG A 143 -31.84 -1.94 -17.66
CA ARG A 143 -31.74 -1.66 -16.23
C ARG A 143 -30.86 -2.67 -15.53
N ILE A 144 -29.90 -2.20 -14.73
CA ILE A 144 -29.18 -3.03 -13.76
C ILE A 144 -30.16 -3.41 -12.66
N VAL A 145 -30.37 -4.71 -12.47
CA VAL A 145 -31.28 -5.27 -11.45
C VAL A 145 -30.52 -5.91 -10.29
N SER A 146 -29.23 -6.17 -10.44
CA SER A 146 -28.37 -6.61 -9.35
C SER A 146 -26.93 -6.20 -9.63
N ASN A 147 -26.19 -5.88 -8.57
CA ASN A 147 -24.75 -5.71 -8.61
C ASN A 147 -24.17 -6.56 -7.47
N LYS A 148 -23.16 -7.36 -7.79
CA LYS A 148 -22.35 -8.09 -6.80
C LYS A 148 -20.90 -7.72 -6.96
N ARG A 149 -20.24 -7.53 -5.83
CA ARG A 149 -18.81 -7.27 -5.73
C ARG A 149 -18.19 -8.40 -4.94
N ILE A 150 -17.11 -8.97 -5.45
CA ILE A 150 -16.30 -9.96 -4.76
C ILE A 150 -14.92 -9.35 -4.59
N MET A 151 -14.42 -9.32 -3.35
CA MET A 151 -13.03 -8.98 -3.07
C MET A 151 -12.28 -10.27 -2.75
N ALA A 152 -11.21 -10.55 -3.48
CA ALA A 152 -10.35 -11.68 -3.23
C ALA A 152 -8.93 -11.23 -2.92
N VAL A 153 -8.28 -11.92 -1.99
CA VAL A 153 -6.83 -11.81 -1.79
C VAL A 153 -6.19 -13.03 -2.43
N LEU A 154 -5.23 -12.77 -3.31
CA LEU A 154 -4.48 -13.78 -4.05
C LEU A 154 -3.02 -13.75 -3.60
N SER A 155 -2.40 -14.92 -3.53
CA SER A 155 -0.96 -15.09 -3.37
C SER A 155 -0.35 -15.68 -4.63
N ARG A 156 0.83 -15.22 -5.00
CA ARG A 156 1.65 -15.76 -6.08
C ARG A 156 2.94 -16.32 -5.51
N ASP A 157 3.23 -17.58 -5.81
CA ASP A 157 4.50 -18.21 -5.44
C ASP A 157 5.65 -17.82 -6.38
N ASP A 158 6.87 -18.23 -6.04
CA ASP A 158 8.08 -17.91 -6.83
C ASP A 158 8.08 -18.59 -8.21
N ASN A 159 7.25 -19.62 -8.42
CA ASN A 159 7.06 -20.29 -9.71
C ASN A 159 5.98 -19.61 -10.57
N GLY A 160 5.34 -18.55 -10.06
CA GLY A 160 4.29 -17.81 -10.75
C GLY A 160 2.89 -18.42 -10.59
N ASN A 161 2.72 -19.49 -9.80
CA ASN A 161 1.41 -20.04 -9.52
C ASN A 161 0.61 -19.09 -8.63
N VAL A 162 -0.65 -18.86 -9.00
CA VAL A 162 -1.55 -17.97 -8.27
C VAL A 162 -2.60 -18.81 -7.54
N SER A 163 -2.82 -18.49 -6.26
CA SER A 163 -3.84 -19.12 -5.41
C SER A 163 -4.67 -18.06 -4.70
N ILE A 164 -5.95 -18.36 -4.45
CA ILE A 164 -6.84 -17.50 -3.65
C ILE A 164 -6.57 -17.81 -2.17
N THR A 165 -6.12 -16.81 -1.42
CA THR A 165 -5.91 -16.90 0.02
C THR A 165 -7.21 -16.71 0.80
N SER A 166 -8.02 -15.72 0.39
CA SER A 166 -9.32 -15.42 1.00
C SER A 166 -10.22 -14.66 0.03
N TRP A 167 -11.53 -14.64 0.27
CA TRP A 167 -12.48 -13.81 -0.48
C TRP A 167 -13.73 -13.46 0.33
N GLU A 168 -14.39 -12.37 -0.05
CA GLU A 168 -15.67 -11.87 0.47
C GLU A 168 -16.58 -11.42 -0.69
N SER A 169 -17.92 -11.50 -0.55
CA SER A 169 -18.91 -11.22 -1.62
C SER A 169 -20.17 -10.49 -1.17
#